data_AF-A0A3D1SV75-F1
#
_entry.id   AF-A0A3D1SV75-F1
#
_cell.length_a   1.000
_cell.length_b   1.000
_cell.length_c   1.000
_cell.angle_alpha   90.00
_cell.angle_beta   90.00
_cell.angle_gamma   90.00
#
_symmetry.space_group_name_H-M   'P 1'
#
loop_
_entity.id
_entity.type
_entity.pdbx_description
1 polymer ?
#
loop_
_entity_poly.entity_id
_entity_poly.type
_entity_poly.pdbx_seq_one_letter_code
_entity_poly.pdbx_strand_id
1 'polypeptide(L)'
;MLIDGPQEAAWNMAVDEAILIEHGRGQVPPTVRFYFWQVPTLSLGYFQDLAKEIDLEACAANGVAVVRRPTGGRAVLHNKEVTYAIVASRSYGAAGTVLASYQWISGGLARGLELLGLEVRSHKPVEGVADGDIAERLRGSAACFDSPSWYEITVGGKKIIGSAQVRRDEALLQHGSILLETQSRELFALLRFEREEVRERSRRIFEGRATGIREALAMAERSSEELAQQQQQQQEQPPQIEPATVIDAMIAGFAQTLGLDLQRGSLTENERLLAEQLMLEKYGNPAWNKERGKRS
;
A
#
# COMPACT_ATOMS: atom_id res chain seq x y z
N MET A 1 -15.70 -6.04 -8.16
CA MET A 1 -14.56 -6.46 -7.31
C MET A 1 -13.75 -7.52 -8.03
N LEU A 2 -12.43 -7.39 -7.99
CA LEU A 2 -11.46 -8.34 -8.52
C LEU A 2 -10.58 -8.89 -7.38
N ILE A 3 -10.20 -10.17 -7.44
CA ILE A 3 -9.23 -10.79 -6.54
C ILE A 3 -8.27 -11.61 -7.40
N ASP A 4 -7.05 -11.12 -7.57
CA ASP A 4 -6.02 -11.77 -8.38
C ASP A 4 -5.03 -12.54 -7.51
N GLY A 5 -4.49 -13.63 -8.06
CA GLY A 5 -3.35 -14.32 -7.46
C GLY A 5 -2.03 -13.54 -7.59
N PRO A 6 -0.88 -14.16 -7.28
CA PRO A 6 0.43 -13.56 -7.49
C PRO A 6 0.70 -13.28 -8.97
N GLN A 7 0.98 -12.02 -9.31
CA GLN A 7 1.20 -11.56 -10.69
C GLN A 7 2.53 -10.80 -10.84
N GLU A 8 2.99 -10.67 -12.08
CA GLU A 8 4.19 -9.89 -12.41
C GLU A 8 4.06 -8.41 -12.00
N ALA A 9 5.17 -7.82 -11.56
CA ALA A 9 5.21 -6.44 -11.09
C ALA A 9 4.71 -5.42 -12.12
N ALA A 10 5.07 -5.63 -13.40
CA ALA A 10 4.63 -4.78 -14.50
C ALA A 10 3.14 -4.97 -14.81
N TRP A 11 2.64 -6.21 -14.79
CA TRP A 11 1.22 -6.53 -15.01
C TRP A 11 0.33 -5.87 -13.96
N ASN A 12 0.68 -5.96 -12.67
CA ASN A 12 -0.13 -5.39 -11.60
C ASN A 12 -0.32 -3.87 -11.77
N MET A 13 0.74 -3.13 -12.11
CA MET A 13 0.67 -1.69 -12.36
C MET A 13 -0.04 -1.35 -13.67
N ALA A 14 0.08 -2.20 -14.70
CA ALA A 14 -0.62 -2.04 -15.96
C ALA A 14 -2.13 -2.22 -15.82
N VAL A 15 -2.58 -3.22 -15.07
CA VAL A 15 -3.99 -3.46 -14.76
C VAL A 15 -4.57 -2.30 -13.94
N ASP A 16 -3.89 -1.84 -12.89
CA ASP A 16 -4.39 -0.72 -12.07
C ASP A 16 -4.56 0.58 -12.88
N GLU A 17 -3.68 0.85 -13.86
CA GLU A 17 -3.82 1.99 -14.78
C GLU A 17 -4.84 1.73 -15.91
N ALA A 18 -4.99 0.50 -16.41
CA ALA A 18 -5.99 0.16 -17.41
C ALA A 18 -7.42 0.36 -16.87
N ILE A 19 -7.70 -0.16 -15.66
CA ILE A 19 -8.97 0.04 -14.96
C ILE A 19 -9.23 1.54 -14.74
N LEU A 20 -8.22 2.31 -14.33
CA LEU A 20 -8.32 3.77 -14.17
C LEU A 20 -8.75 4.47 -15.47
N ILE A 21 -8.13 4.11 -16.60
CA ILE A 21 -8.40 4.72 -17.90
C ILE A 21 -9.80 4.33 -18.42
N GLU A 22 -10.15 3.05 -18.41
CA GLU A 22 -11.47 2.60 -18.89
C GLU A 22 -12.61 3.10 -18.01
N HIS A 23 -12.40 3.20 -16.68
CA HIS A 23 -13.38 3.78 -15.78
C HIS A 23 -13.53 5.29 -15.99
N GLY A 24 -12.42 6.01 -16.22
CA GLY A 24 -12.44 7.43 -16.60
C GLY A 24 -13.17 7.70 -17.92
N ARG A 25 -13.16 6.73 -18.84
CA ARG A 25 -13.93 6.71 -20.11
C ARG A 25 -15.39 6.26 -19.93
N GLY A 26 -15.81 5.91 -18.72
CA GLY A 26 -17.16 5.39 -18.43
C GLY A 26 -17.47 4.01 -19.02
N GLN A 27 -16.46 3.23 -19.42
CA GLN A 27 -16.65 1.93 -20.08
C GLN A 27 -16.81 0.77 -19.08
N VAL A 28 -16.29 0.94 -17.86
CA VAL A 28 -16.33 -0.08 -16.79
C VAL A 28 -16.79 0.53 -15.47
N PRO A 29 -17.40 -0.24 -14.54
CA PRO A 29 -17.84 0.25 -13.23
C PRO A 29 -16.63 0.60 -12.32
N PRO A 30 -16.87 1.27 -11.17
CA PRO A 30 -15.86 1.41 -10.13
C PRO A 30 -15.39 0.03 -9.65
N THR A 31 -14.10 -0.09 -9.37
CA THR A 31 -13.47 -1.38 -9.08
C THR A 31 -12.65 -1.30 -7.80
N VAL A 32 -12.96 -2.20 -6.87
CA VAL A 32 -12.05 -2.63 -5.80
C VAL A 32 -11.34 -3.89 -6.29
N ARG A 33 -10.01 -3.90 -6.23
CA ARG A 33 -9.14 -5.00 -6.63
C ARG A 33 -8.22 -5.35 -5.46
N PHE A 34 -8.06 -6.64 -5.18
CA PHE A 34 -7.01 -7.16 -4.30
C PHE A 34 -6.08 -8.05 -5.10
N TYR A 35 -4.77 -7.99 -4.84
CA TYR A 35 -3.78 -8.77 -5.58
C TYR A 35 -2.51 -9.04 -4.79
N PHE A 36 -1.67 -9.93 -5.34
CA PHE A 36 -0.38 -10.30 -4.80
C PHE A 36 0.72 -10.18 -5.87
N TRP A 37 1.97 -10.28 -5.44
CA TRP A 37 3.15 -10.16 -6.31
C TRP A 37 3.80 -11.52 -6.48
N GLN A 38 4.10 -11.92 -7.72
CA GLN A 38 4.69 -13.21 -8.06
C GLN A 38 6.07 -13.42 -7.42
N VAL A 39 6.81 -12.34 -7.25
CA VAL A 39 8.08 -12.27 -6.51
C VAL A 39 8.06 -11.05 -5.60
N PRO A 40 8.87 -11.01 -4.52
CA PRO A 40 9.08 -9.79 -3.75
C PRO A 40 9.39 -8.62 -4.69
N THR A 41 8.69 -7.50 -4.54
CA THR A 41 8.77 -6.38 -5.50
C THR A 41 8.95 -5.07 -4.78
N LEU A 42 9.96 -4.29 -5.16
CA LEU A 42 10.14 -2.92 -4.69
C LEU A 42 9.48 -1.94 -5.68
N SER A 43 8.36 -1.33 -5.28
CA SER A 43 7.74 -0.28 -6.08
C SER A 43 8.30 1.10 -5.75
N LEU A 44 8.63 1.88 -6.78
CA LEU A 44 9.01 3.29 -6.68
C LEU A 44 7.83 4.19 -7.00
N GLY A 45 7.69 5.28 -6.25
CA GLY A 45 6.80 6.37 -6.59
C GLY A 45 7.25 7.10 -7.86
N TYR A 46 6.28 7.63 -8.61
CA TYR A 46 6.47 8.31 -9.88
C TYR A 46 7.61 9.35 -9.87
N PHE A 47 7.76 10.11 -8.78
CA PHE A 47 8.77 11.17 -8.62
C PHE A 47 10.08 10.75 -7.91
N GLN A 48 10.35 9.46 -7.69
CA GLN A 48 11.62 8.99 -7.09
C GLN A 48 12.75 8.85 -8.11
N ASP A 49 13.98 9.09 -7.68
CA ASP A 49 15.22 8.91 -8.45
C ASP A 49 15.76 7.49 -8.24
N LEU A 50 15.55 6.61 -9.23
CA LEU A 50 15.89 5.18 -9.13
C LEU A 50 17.38 4.97 -8.80
N ALA A 51 18.27 5.74 -9.43
CA ALA A 51 19.71 5.56 -9.32
C ALA A 51 20.27 6.05 -7.97
N LYS A 52 19.63 7.04 -7.34
CA LYS A 52 20.03 7.55 -6.02
C LYS A 52 19.41 6.80 -4.85
N GLU A 53 18.18 6.31 -5.01
CA GLU A 53 17.40 5.79 -3.90
C GLU A 53 17.44 4.25 -3.77
N ILE A 54 17.65 3.52 -4.88
CA ILE A 54 17.50 2.05 -4.91
C ILE A 54 18.80 1.35 -5.27
N ASP A 55 19.10 0.27 -4.53
CA ASP A 55 20.21 -0.61 -4.83
C ASP A 55 19.73 -1.74 -5.76
N LEU A 56 19.85 -1.51 -7.07
CA LEU A 56 19.46 -2.48 -8.11
C LEU A 56 20.27 -3.78 -8.06
N GLU A 57 21.52 -3.75 -7.58
CA GLU A 57 22.36 -4.94 -7.46
C GLU A 57 21.89 -5.78 -6.27
N ALA A 58 21.60 -5.15 -5.12
CA ALA A 58 20.96 -5.81 -4.00
C ALA A 58 19.57 -6.35 -4.36
N CYS A 59 18.77 -5.62 -5.14
CA CYS A 59 17.47 -6.11 -5.63
C CYS A 59 17.63 -7.39 -6.47
N ALA A 60 18.50 -7.38 -7.48
CA ALA A 60 18.75 -8.55 -8.32
C ALA A 60 19.30 -9.74 -7.52
N ALA A 61 20.24 -9.51 -6.59
CA ALA A 61 20.84 -10.55 -5.76
C ALA A 61 19.83 -11.21 -4.79
N ASN A 62 18.78 -10.49 -4.38
CA ASN A 62 17.72 -11.00 -3.50
C ASN A 62 16.45 -11.46 -4.27
N GLY A 63 16.50 -11.52 -5.61
CA GLY A 63 15.34 -11.90 -6.43
C GLY A 63 14.18 -10.90 -6.38
N VAL A 64 14.46 -9.63 -6.07
CA VAL A 64 13.46 -8.58 -5.92
C VAL A 64 13.23 -7.86 -7.24
N ALA A 65 12.01 -7.92 -7.77
CA ALA A 65 11.61 -7.13 -8.94
C ALA A 65 11.50 -5.63 -8.59
N VAL A 66 11.66 -4.75 -9.58
CA VAL A 66 11.62 -3.30 -9.38
C VAL A 66 10.71 -2.66 -10.43
N VAL A 67 9.72 -1.87 -9.98
CA VAL A 67 8.75 -1.22 -10.88
C VAL A 67 8.42 0.21 -10.42
N ARG A 68 8.23 1.15 -11.35
CA ARG A 68 7.73 2.49 -11.06
C ARG A 68 6.22 2.52 -11.22
N ARG A 69 5.51 2.91 -10.16
CA ARG A 69 4.04 2.98 -10.12
C ARG A 69 3.53 4.34 -10.62
N PRO A 70 2.25 4.45 -11.07
CA PRO A 70 1.68 5.70 -11.57
C PRO A 70 1.41 6.75 -10.48
N THR A 71 1.43 6.37 -9.20
CA THR A 71 1.22 7.26 -8.06
C THR A 71 2.53 7.78 -7.46
N GLY A 72 2.44 8.84 -6.65
CA GLY A 72 3.58 9.37 -5.88
C GLY A 72 3.98 8.49 -4.68
N GLY A 73 4.67 9.11 -3.71
CA GLY A 73 5.22 8.45 -2.52
C GLY A 73 6.68 8.00 -2.66
N ARG A 74 7.20 7.31 -1.65
CA ARG A 74 8.55 6.74 -1.57
C ARG A 74 8.56 5.23 -1.86
N ALA A 75 9.68 4.52 -1.66
CA ALA A 75 9.77 3.09 -2.00
C ALA A 75 8.98 2.20 -1.02
N VAL A 76 8.28 1.19 -1.56
CA VAL A 76 7.52 0.17 -0.81
C VAL A 76 7.99 -1.21 -1.24
N LEU A 77 8.33 -2.08 -0.29
CA LEU A 77 8.62 -3.49 -0.55
C LEU A 77 7.33 -4.29 -0.37
N HIS A 78 6.87 -4.89 -1.47
CA HIS A 78 5.71 -5.76 -1.52
C HIS A 78 6.13 -7.22 -1.46
N ASN A 79 5.70 -7.93 -0.41
CA ASN A 79 5.92 -9.37 -0.23
C ASN A 79 4.93 -9.95 0.80
N LYS A 80 5.07 -9.62 2.09
CA LYS A 80 4.17 -10.07 3.18
C LYS A 80 3.01 -9.10 3.40
N GLU A 81 2.20 -8.89 2.37
CA GLU A 81 1.08 -7.97 2.37
C GLU A 81 -0.13 -8.51 1.58
N VAL A 82 -1.29 -7.87 1.79
CA VAL A 82 -2.36 -7.83 0.79
C VAL A 82 -2.27 -6.47 0.10
N THR A 83 -2.06 -6.45 -1.21
CA THR A 83 -2.12 -5.21 -1.98
C THR A 83 -3.56 -4.96 -2.42
N TYR A 84 -4.01 -3.71 -2.33
CA TYR A 84 -5.33 -3.30 -2.77
C TYR A 84 -5.23 -2.13 -3.76
N ALA A 85 -6.21 -2.03 -4.67
CA ALA A 85 -6.45 -0.88 -5.51
C ALA A 85 -7.95 -0.55 -5.55
N ILE A 86 -8.29 0.74 -5.54
CA ILE A 86 -9.64 1.27 -5.72
C ILE A 86 -9.61 2.29 -6.84
N VAL A 87 -10.43 2.03 -7.87
CA VAL A 87 -10.72 2.96 -8.95
C VAL A 87 -12.16 3.42 -8.83
N ALA A 88 -12.37 4.74 -8.76
CA ALA A 88 -13.70 5.35 -8.70
C ALA A 88 -13.70 6.75 -9.31
N SER A 89 -14.79 7.11 -9.98
CA SER A 89 -15.03 8.46 -10.50
C SER A 89 -15.84 9.30 -9.52
N ARG A 90 -15.88 10.61 -9.77
CA ARG A 90 -16.52 11.58 -8.88
C ARG A 90 -18.00 11.28 -8.58
N SER A 91 -18.72 10.60 -9.47
CA SER A 91 -20.11 10.18 -9.25
C SER A 91 -20.29 9.04 -8.23
N TYR A 92 -19.22 8.29 -7.91
CA TYR A 92 -19.27 7.09 -7.07
C TYR A 92 -18.62 7.26 -5.69
N GLY A 93 -18.65 8.47 -5.12
CA GLY A 93 -18.10 8.75 -3.78
C GLY A 93 -16.69 9.35 -3.78
N ALA A 94 -15.97 9.32 -4.90
CA ALA A 94 -14.71 10.05 -5.09
C ALA A 94 -14.87 11.58 -5.31
N ALA A 95 -16.07 12.11 -5.00
CA ALA A 95 -16.44 13.51 -5.11
C ALA A 95 -15.58 14.43 -4.23
N GLY A 96 -15.42 15.68 -4.66
CA GLY A 96 -14.70 16.70 -3.90
C GLY A 96 -13.18 16.64 -4.06
N THR A 97 -12.47 16.83 -2.94
CA THR A 97 -11.01 16.99 -2.88
C THR A 97 -10.28 15.64 -2.74
N VAL A 98 -8.97 15.64 -2.98
CA VAL A 98 -8.09 14.49 -2.66
C VAL A 98 -8.30 14.05 -1.21
N LEU A 99 -8.36 15.00 -0.28
CA LEU A 99 -8.59 14.74 1.15
C LEU A 99 -9.93 14.04 1.43
N ALA A 100 -11.01 14.41 0.72
CA ALA A 100 -12.32 13.77 0.85
C ALA A 100 -12.29 12.31 0.38
N SER A 101 -11.65 12.03 -0.77
CA SER A 101 -11.48 10.65 -1.22
C SER A 101 -10.61 9.78 -0.29
N TYR A 102 -9.56 10.35 0.30
CA TYR A 102 -8.77 9.64 1.32
C TYR A 102 -9.61 9.33 2.57
N GLN A 103 -10.40 10.30 3.07
CA GLN A 103 -11.32 10.07 4.21
C GLN A 103 -12.27 8.91 3.96
N TRP A 104 -12.90 8.92 2.79
CA TRP A 104 -13.86 7.90 2.40
C TRP A 104 -13.20 6.52 2.33
N ILE A 105 -12.14 6.35 1.53
CA ILE A 105 -11.44 5.06 1.37
C ILE A 105 -10.83 4.57 2.69
N SER A 106 -10.15 5.45 3.44
CA SER A 106 -9.55 5.09 4.73
C SER A 106 -10.58 4.66 5.77
N GLY A 107 -11.82 5.16 5.71
CA GLY A 107 -12.90 4.71 6.58
C GLY A 107 -13.23 3.22 6.40
N GLY A 108 -13.38 2.76 5.15
CA GLY A 108 -13.66 1.34 4.87
C GLY A 108 -12.48 0.42 5.19
N LEU A 109 -11.24 0.87 4.95
CA LEU A 109 -10.02 0.15 5.33
C LEU A 109 -9.87 0.04 6.86
N ALA A 110 -10.09 1.14 7.59
CA ALA A 110 -10.09 1.15 9.04
C ALA A 110 -11.16 0.19 9.59
N ARG A 111 -12.37 0.23 9.03
CA ARG A 111 -13.45 -0.68 9.41
C ARG A 111 -13.10 -2.15 9.14
N GLY A 112 -12.44 -2.44 8.02
CA GLY A 112 -11.96 -3.80 7.73
C GLY A 112 -10.97 -4.31 8.77
N LEU A 113 -10.05 -3.46 9.24
CA LEU A 113 -9.10 -3.80 10.30
C LEU A 113 -9.76 -3.94 11.68
N GLU A 114 -10.77 -3.12 12.00
CA GLU A 114 -11.60 -3.28 13.22
C GLU A 114 -12.33 -4.63 13.23
N LEU A 115 -12.82 -5.09 12.09
CA LEU A 115 -13.47 -6.40 11.93
C LEU A 115 -12.50 -7.57 12.11
N LEU A 116 -11.18 -7.33 12.03
CA LEU A 116 -10.13 -8.28 12.40
C LEU A 116 -9.76 -8.23 13.89
N GLY A 117 -10.45 -7.42 14.70
CA GLY A 117 -10.21 -7.28 16.14
C GLY A 117 -9.12 -6.26 16.52
N LEU A 118 -8.66 -5.42 15.58
CA LEU A 118 -7.63 -4.42 15.87
C LEU A 118 -8.23 -3.10 16.41
N GLU A 119 -7.60 -2.51 17.42
CA GLU A 119 -7.91 -1.14 17.85
C GLU A 119 -7.32 -0.12 16.86
N VAL A 120 -8.13 0.28 15.87
CA VAL A 120 -7.71 1.21 14.82
C VAL A 120 -7.94 2.66 15.23
N ARG A 121 -6.96 3.52 14.94
CA ARG A 121 -7.07 4.97 15.08
C ARG A 121 -6.76 5.65 13.75
N SER A 122 -7.73 6.39 13.22
CA SER A 122 -7.57 7.21 12.02
C SER A 122 -7.18 8.64 12.41
N HIS A 123 -5.95 9.03 12.11
CA HIS A 123 -5.45 10.37 12.44
C HIS A 123 -5.55 11.30 11.24
N LYS A 124 -6.19 12.47 11.43
CA LYS A 124 -5.93 13.62 10.55
C LYS A 124 -4.44 13.98 10.67
N PRO A 125 -3.73 14.30 9.58
CA PRO A 125 -2.41 14.91 9.69
C PRO A 125 -2.49 16.16 10.56
N VAL A 126 -1.53 16.33 11.46
CA VAL A 126 -1.48 17.49 12.36
C VAL A 126 -1.31 18.75 11.52
N GLU A 127 -2.30 19.64 11.54
CA GLU A 127 -2.16 20.98 10.97
C GLU A 127 -0.98 21.70 11.64
N GLY A 128 -0.01 22.17 10.86
CA GLY A 128 1.12 22.96 11.36
C GLY A 128 2.49 22.27 11.35
N VAL A 129 2.60 20.98 10.99
CA VAL A 129 3.92 20.45 10.61
C VAL A 129 4.14 20.73 9.13
N ALA A 130 4.81 21.85 8.83
CA ALA A 130 5.16 22.22 7.46
C ALA A 130 6.01 21.10 6.82
N ASP A 131 5.74 20.81 5.54
CA ASP A 131 6.50 19.82 4.76
C ASP A 131 8.02 20.04 4.81
N GLY A 132 8.46 21.28 5.06
CA GLY A 132 9.86 21.65 5.24
C GLY A 132 10.59 20.86 6.33
N ASP A 133 10.19 20.97 7.60
CA ASP A 133 11.02 20.51 8.74
C ASP A 133 11.17 18.98 8.82
N ILE A 134 10.14 18.22 8.39
CA ILE A 134 10.22 16.75 8.33
C ILE A 134 10.98 16.31 7.07
N ALA A 135 10.71 16.90 5.89
CA ALA A 135 11.45 16.54 4.68
C ALA A 135 12.93 16.92 4.78
N GLU A 136 13.26 18.02 5.47
CA GLU A 136 14.63 18.47 5.73
C GLU A 136 15.38 17.51 6.67
N ARG A 137 14.74 17.04 7.74
CA ARG A 137 15.31 16.03 8.64
C ARG A 137 15.38 14.61 8.03
N LEU A 138 14.69 14.37 6.91
CA LEU A 138 14.58 13.06 6.25
C LEU A 138 15.05 13.06 4.78
N ARG A 139 15.90 14.01 4.36
CA ARG A 139 16.47 14.08 2.99
C ARG A 139 17.33 12.85 2.61
N GLY A 140 17.54 11.89 3.52
CA GLY A 140 18.36 10.69 3.33
C GLY A 140 17.65 9.34 3.56
N SER A 141 16.32 9.26 3.59
CA SER A 141 15.59 7.98 3.69
C SER A 141 14.66 7.71 2.50
N ALA A 142 14.95 6.67 1.72
CA ALA A 142 14.16 6.27 0.54
C ALA A 142 12.89 5.44 0.86
N ALA A 143 12.68 5.05 2.13
CA ALA A 143 11.58 4.18 2.57
C ALA A 143 10.26 4.94 2.86
N CYS A 144 9.10 4.31 2.56
CA CYS A 144 7.77 4.95 2.53
C CYS A 144 6.81 4.70 3.71
N PHE A 145 7.29 4.56 4.94
CA PHE A 145 6.40 4.64 6.13
C PHE A 145 6.63 5.89 6.98
N ASP A 146 7.49 6.80 6.50
CA ASP A 146 7.99 7.96 7.26
C ASP A 146 7.51 9.32 6.70
N SER A 147 6.73 9.30 5.60
CA SER A 147 6.10 10.48 5.01
C SER A 147 4.61 10.50 5.37
N PRO A 148 4.06 11.62 5.87
CA PRO A 148 2.66 11.69 6.25
C PRO A 148 1.76 11.48 5.03
N SER A 149 0.96 10.41 5.04
CA SER A 149 -0.17 10.28 4.12
C SER A 149 -1.40 10.95 4.72
N TRP A 150 -2.26 11.53 3.88
CA TRP A 150 -3.55 12.03 4.35
C TRP A 150 -4.39 10.88 4.91
N TYR A 151 -4.85 11.01 6.16
CA TYR A 151 -5.59 9.99 6.93
C TYR A 151 -4.79 8.70 7.15
N GLU A 152 -3.84 8.77 8.08
CA GLU A 152 -3.05 7.61 8.49
C GLU A 152 -3.87 6.67 9.38
N ILE A 153 -3.94 5.41 8.94
CA ILE A 153 -4.57 4.31 9.68
C ILE A 153 -3.47 3.68 10.54
N THR A 154 -3.63 3.78 11.86
CA THR A 154 -2.66 3.26 12.83
C THR A 154 -3.28 2.32 13.85
N VAL A 155 -2.49 1.36 14.33
CA VAL A 155 -2.81 0.45 15.44
C VAL A 155 -1.66 0.54 16.44
N GLY A 156 -1.97 0.75 17.73
CA GLY A 156 -0.94 1.04 18.74
C GLY A 156 -0.06 2.25 18.42
N GLY A 157 -0.56 3.21 17.63
CA GLY A 157 0.21 4.36 17.14
C GLY A 157 1.13 4.07 15.95
N LYS A 158 1.20 2.83 15.46
CA LYS A 158 1.99 2.43 14.29
C LYS A 158 1.14 2.27 13.04
N LYS A 159 1.64 2.75 11.91
CA LYS A 159 1.02 2.67 10.58
C LYS A 159 0.98 1.23 10.07
N ILE A 160 -0.19 0.80 9.63
CA ILE A 160 -0.47 -0.57 9.17
C ILE A 160 -0.83 -0.66 7.69
N ILE A 161 -1.30 0.46 7.11
CA ILE A 161 -1.60 0.59 5.69
C ILE A 161 -0.79 1.75 5.08
N GLY A 162 -0.09 1.47 3.97
CA GLY A 162 0.61 2.46 3.16
C GLY A 162 -0.13 2.70 1.84
N SER A 163 -0.78 3.86 1.70
CA SER A 163 -1.60 4.20 0.52
C SER A 163 -1.01 5.35 -0.30
N ALA A 164 -1.23 5.31 -1.62
CA ALA A 164 -0.94 6.41 -2.53
C ALA A 164 -2.05 6.56 -3.57
N GLN A 165 -2.38 7.79 -3.94
CA GLN A 165 -3.47 8.12 -4.87
C GLN A 165 -2.95 8.96 -6.05
N VAL A 166 -3.52 8.74 -7.22
CA VAL A 166 -3.43 9.63 -8.40
C VAL A 166 -4.85 9.92 -8.89
N ARG A 167 -5.05 11.10 -9.48
CA ARG A 167 -6.28 11.48 -10.18
C ARG A 167 -5.95 11.73 -11.64
N ARG A 168 -6.80 11.26 -12.54
CA ARG A 168 -6.74 11.49 -13.98
C ARG A 168 -8.13 11.65 -14.52
N ASP A 169 -8.34 12.69 -15.30
CA ASP A 169 -9.66 13.08 -15.80
C ASP A 169 -10.68 13.10 -14.64
N GLU A 170 -11.83 12.44 -14.79
CA GLU A 170 -12.87 12.39 -13.76
C GLU A 170 -12.72 11.20 -12.77
N ALA A 171 -11.62 10.45 -12.84
CA ALA A 171 -11.37 9.25 -12.03
C ALA A 171 -10.17 9.40 -11.06
N LEU A 172 -10.18 8.59 -9.99
CA LEU A 172 -9.02 8.35 -9.14
C LEU A 172 -8.63 6.88 -9.17
N LEU A 173 -7.34 6.64 -8.92
CA LEU A 173 -6.77 5.37 -8.52
C LEU A 173 -6.10 5.59 -7.17
N GLN A 174 -6.55 4.88 -6.14
CA GLN A 174 -5.83 4.75 -4.87
C GLN A 174 -5.45 3.29 -4.67
N HIS A 175 -4.16 3.03 -4.51
CA HIS A 175 -3.64 1.71 -4.19
C HIS A 175 -2.74 1.75 -2.97
N GLY A 176 -2.52 0.59 -2.35
CA GLY A 176 -1.71 0.50 -1.16
C GLY A 176 -1.44 -0.91 -0.67
N SER A 177 -0.48 -0.99 0.25
CA SER A 177 -0.08 -2.19 0.98
C SER A 177 -0.84 -2.26 2.31
N ILE A 178 -1.51 -3.38 2.56
CA ILE A 178 -2.00 -3.77 3.89
C ILE A 178 -1.00 -4.79 4.45
N LEU A 179 -0.17 -4.37 5.41
CA LEU A 179 0.92 -5.21 5.92
C LEU A 179 0.39 -6.41 6.71
N LEU A 180 0.75 -7.62 6.32
CA LEU A 180 0.56 -8.81 7.16
C LEU A 180 1.67 -8.88 8.20
N GLU A 181 2.91 -8.61 7.78
CA GLU A 181 4.11 -8.53 8.62
C GLU A 181 5.02 -7.39 8.14
N THR A 182 5.82 -6.82 9.04
CA THR A 182 6.87 -5.85 8.70
C THR A 182 8.12 -6.53 8.14
N GLN A 183 8.74 -5.89 7.14
CA GLN A 183 9.94 -6.40 6.44
C GLN A 183 11.03 -5.33 6.39
N SER A 184 11.33 -4.77 7.56
CA SER A 184 12.25 -3.65 7.74
C SER A 184 13.68 -3.98 7.32
N ARG A 185 14.17 -5.20 7.57
CA ARG A 185 15.54 -5.60 7.25
C ARG A 185 15.72 -5.74 5.74
N GLU A 186 14.77 -6.42 5.10
CA GLU A 186 14.72 -6.62 3.66
C GLU A 186 14.58 -5.27 2.94
N LEU A 187 13.57 -4.46 3.30
CA LEU A 187 13.36 -3.14 2.70
C LEU A 187 14.62 -2.28 2.80
N PHE A 188 15.23 -2.17 3.99
CA PHE A 188 16.39 -1.30 4.17
C PHE A 188 17.68 -1.85 3.55
N ALA A 189 17.77 -3.15 3.25
CA ALA A 189 18.88 -3.72 2.48
C ALA A 189 18.82 -3.36 0.98
N LEU A 190 17.62 -3.14 0.44
CA LEU A 190 17.37 -2.86 -0.99
C LEU A 190 17.51 -1.38 -1.38
N LEU A 191 17.69 -0.50 -0.40
CA LEU A 191 17.79 0.95 -0.59
C LEU A 191 19.25 1.41 -0.52
N ARG A 192 19.58 2.47 -1.28
CA ARG A 192 20.88 3.12 -1.20
C ARG A 192 20.95 4.04 0.01
N PHE A 193 22.06 3.94 0.75
CA PHE A 193 22.43 4.84 1.84
C PHE A 193 23.92 5.14 1.73
N GLU A 194 24.32 6.38 2.00
CA GLU A 194 25.73 6.80 1.94
C GLU A 194 26.59 6.14 3.04
N ARG A 195 25.98 5.82 4.19
CA ARG A 195 26.67 5.25 5.36
C ARG A 195 25.75 4.29 6.11
N GLU A 196 26.31 3.21 6.65
CA GLU A 196 25.53 2.15 7.30
C GLU A 196 24.82 2.61 8.57
N GLU A 197 25.39 3.55 9.34
CA GLU A 197 24.70 4.06 10.54
C GLU A 197 23.44 4.88 10.18
N VAL A 198 23.37 5.42 8.95
CA VAL A 198 22.16 6.10 8.45
C VAL A 198 21.09 5.06 8.08
N ARG A 199 21.46 3.98 7.36
CA ARG A 199 20.56 2.85 7.05
C ARG A 199 19.93 2.31 8.33
N GLU A 200 20.77 1.95 9.30
CA GLU A 200 20.35 1.36 10.58
C GLU A 200 19.50 2.32 11.42
N ARG A 201 19.85 3.61 11.46
CA ARG A 201 19.02 4.63 12.14
C ARG A 201 17.64 4.74 11.50
N SER A 202 17.56 4.81 10.17
CA SER A 202 16.28 4.91 9.46
C SER A 202 15.45 3.63 9.57
N ARG A 203 16.08 2.45 9.61
CA ARG A 203 15.41 1.16 9.90
C ARG A 203 14.75 1.16 11.27
N ARG A 204 15.44 1.61 12.33
CA ARG A 204 14.87 1.72 13.69
C ARG A 204 13.72 2.71 13.77
N ILE A 205 13.80 3.84 13.05
CA ILE A 205 12.70 4.82 12.97
C ILE A 205 11.46 4.19 12.31
N PHE A 206 11.66 3.42 11.23
CA PHE A 206 10.60 2.68 10.56
C PHE A 206 9.94 1.66 11.49
N GLU A 207 10.73 0.86 12.24
CA GLU A 207 10.21 -0.14 13.18
C GLU A 207 9.44 0.46 14.36
N GLY A 208 9.75 1.71 14.73
CA GLY A 208 8.96 2.49 15.68
C GLY A 208 7.63 3.02 15.11
N ARG A 209 7.46 3.06 13.78
CA ARG A 209 6.34 3.72 13.09
C ARG A 209 5.46 2.81 12.25
N ALA A 210 5.90 1.60 11.90
CA ALA A 210 5.16 0.64 11.08
C ALA A 210 4.88 -0.67 11.84
N THR A 211 3.75 -1.31 11.53
CA THR A 211 3.35 -2.64 12.05
C THR A 211 2.59 -3.42 10.98
N GLY A 212 2.67 -4.75 11.00
CA GLY A 212 1.72 -5.60 10.28
C GLY A 212 0.55 -6.01 11.18
N ILE A 213 -0.44 -6.66 10.57
CA ILE A 213 -1.61 -7.22 11.27
C ILE A 213 -1.16 -8.29 12.27
N ARG A 214 -0.23 -9.18 11.90
CA ARG A 214 0.20 -10.30 12.76
C ARG A 214 0.92 -9.80 14.01
N GLU A 215 1.80 -8.80 13.90
CA GLU A 215 2.43 -8.21 15.08
C GLU A 215 1.42 -7.45 15.96
N ALA A 216 0.43 -6.78 15.35
CA ALA A 216 -0.58 -6.02 16.08
C ALA A 216 -1.56 -6.92 16.86
N LEU A 217 -2.01 -8.05 16.27
CA LEU A 217 -2.81 -9.05 16.97
C LEU A 217 -2.03 -9.66 18.15
N ALA A 218 -0.80 -10.10 17.92
CA ALA A 218 0.04 -10.68 18.97
C ALA A 218 0.39 -9.67 20.09
N MET A 219 0.35 -8.36 19.83
CA MET A 219 0.44 -7.33 20.88
C MET A 219 -0.85 -7.23 21.70
N ALA A 220 -2.03 -7.24 21.06
CA ALA A 220 -3.32 -7.18 21.73
C ALA A 220 -3.61 -8.41 22.61
N GLU A 221 -3.21 -9.60 22.16
CA GLU A 221 -3.29 -10.84 22.91
C GLU A 221 -2.45 -10.77 24.19
N ARG A 222 -1.14 -10.45 24.08
CA ARG A 222 -0.27 -10.31 25.25
C ARG A 222 -0.77 -9.30 26.27
N SER A 223 -1.25 -8.14 25.82
CA SER A 223 -1.83 -7.14 26.74
C SER A 223 -3.11 -7.65 27.42
N SER A 224 -3.86 -8.54 26.78
CA SER A 224 -5.05 -9.18 27.38
C SER A 224 -4.66 -10.28 28.36
N GLU A 225 -3.65 -11.10 28.05
CA GLU A 225 -3.10 -12.15 28.94
C GLU A 225 -2.39 -11.57 30.18
N GLU A 226 -1.62 -10.49 30.02
CA GLU A 226 -0.98 -9.76 31.12
C GLU A 226 -2.00 -9.18 32.10
N LEU A 227 -3.19 -8.78 31.62
CA LEU A 227 -4.33 -8.36 32.44
C LEU A 227 -5.08 -9.55 33.06
N ALA A 228 -5.00 -10.74 32.46
CA ALA A 228 -5.78 -11.93 32.81
C ALA A 228 -4.99 -12.99 33.59
N GLN A 229 -3.90 -12.63 34.29
CA GLN A 229 -3.01 -13.55 35.02
C GLN A 229 -3.74 -14.45 36.05
N GLN A 230 -4.25 -15.59 35.59
CA GLN A 230 -4.41 -16.89 36.25
C GLN A 230 -5.44 -17.75 35.49
N GLN A 231 -5.12 -18.24 34.27
CA GLN A 231 -5.58 -19.56 33.83
C GLN A 231 -4.82 -20.09 32.60
N GLN A 232 -4.14 -21.22 32.82
CA GLN A 232 -3.70 -22.26 31.88
C GLN A 232 -2.92 -21.87 30.61
N GLN A 233 -1.67 -22.35 30.57
CA GLN A 233 -0.86 -22.52 29.37
C GLN A 233 -1.61 -23.37 28.33
N GLN A 234 -1.89 -22.82 27.14
CA GLN A 234 -2.15 -23.64 25.96
C GLN A 234 -1.85 -22.89 24.65
N GLN A 235 -0.87 -23.44 23.91
CA GLN A 235 -0.51 -23.19 22.50
C GLN A 235 0.11 -21.84 22.12
N GLU A 236 1.44 -21.83 22.10
CA GLU A 236 2.34 -20.76 21.63
C GLU A 236 2.38 -20.61 20.09
N GLN A 237 1.24 -20.34 19.44
CA GLN A 237 1.23 -19.87 18.05
C GLN A 237 0.36 -18.64 17.91
N PRO A 238 0.92 -17.47 17.49
CA PRO A 238 0.10 -16.30 17.23
C PRO A 238 -0.90 -16.62 16.10
N PRO A 239 -2.09 -15.99 16.10
CA PRO A 239 -3.14 -16.27 15.12
C PRO A 239 -2.58 -16.04 13.72
N GLN A 240 -2.41 -17.13 12.97
CA GLN A 240 -2.04 -17.08 11.56
C GLN A 240 -3.25 -16.57 10.77
N ILE A 241 -3.39 -15.24 10.73
CA ILE A 241 -4.36 -14.62 9.85
C ILE A 241 -3.92 -14.83 8.41
N GLU A 242 -4.79 -15.47 7.65
CA GLU A 242 -4.59 -15.74 6.24
C GLU A 242 -4.95 -14.52 5.39
N PRO A 243 -4.27 -14.29 4.24
CA PRO A 243 -4.56 -13.16 3.37
C PRO A 243 -6.02 -13.09 2.91
N ALA A 244 -6.67 -14.26 2.74
CA ALA A 244 -8.09 -14.36 2.41
C ALA A 244 -8.98 -13.73 3.51
N THR A 245 -8.70 -14.00 4.78
CA THR A 245 -9.43 -13.42 5.93
C THR A 245 -9.29 -11.90 5.96
N VAL A 246 -8.10 -11.37 5.62
CA VAL A 246 -7.89 -9.92 5.50
C VAL A 246 -8.71 -9.34 4.34
N ILE A 247 -8.72 -9.99 3.18
CA ILE A 247 -9.53 -9.56 2.02
C ILE A 247 -11.02 -9.55 2.38
N ASP A 248 -11.56 -10.62 2.96
CA ASP A 248 -12.97 -10.71 3.35
C ASP A 248 -13.36 -9.62 4.38
N ALA A 249 -12.47 -9.31 5.32
CA ALA A 249 -12.68 -8.23 6.27
C ALA A 249 -12.65 -6.84 5.61
N MET A 250 -11.75 -6.60 4.65
CA MET A 250 -11.75 -5.35 3.86
C MET A 250 -13.03 -5.21 3.03
N ILE A 251 -13.51 -6.29 2.41
CA ILE A 251 -14.77 -6.32 1.65
C ILE A 251 -15.95 -5.93 2.57
N ALA A 252 -16.03 -6.55 3.75
CA ALA A 252 -17.05 -6.24 4.74
C ALA A 252 -16.94 -4.79 5.26
N GLY A 253 -15.72 -4.28 5.46
CA GLY A 253 -15.47 -2.89 5.85
C GLY A 253 -15.90 -1.89 4.78
N PHE A 254 -15.59 -2.14 3.51
CA PHE A 254 -16.05 -1.31 2.39
C PHE A 254 -17.57 -1.35 2.24
N ALA A 255 -18.21 -2.52 2.36
CA ALA A 255 -19.66 -2.63 2.31
C ALA A 255 -20.34 -1.84 3.46
N GLN A 256 -19.86 -1.99 4.70
CA GLN A 256 -20.42 -1.32 5.88
C GLN A 256 -20.23 0.20 5.86
N THR A 257 -19.04 0.69 5.50
CA THR A 257 -18.70 2.12 5.64
C THR A 257 -18.95 2.93 4.37
N LEU A 258 -18.79 2.33 3.18
CA LEU A 258 -18.92 3.04 1.91
C LEU A 258 -20.29 2.81 1.25
N GLY A 259 -21.12 1.91 1.78
CA GLY A 259 -22.43 1.56 1.21
C GLY A 259 -22.35 0.85 -0.14
N LEU A 260 -21.23 0.16 -0.41
CA LEU A 260 -20.95 -0.47 -1.70
C LEU A 260 -21.44 -1.92 -1.75
N ASP A 261 -22.21 -2.26 -2.78
CA ASP A 261 -22.49 -3.65 -3.17
C ASP A 261 -21.31 -4.18 -4.02
N LEU A 262 -20.39 -4.92 -3.39
CA LEU A 262 -19.17 -5.41 -4.02
C LEU A 262 -19.39 -6.76 -4.73
N GLN A 263 -19.91 -6.70 -5.96
CA GLN A 263 -20.08 -7.88 -6.81
C GLN A 263 -18.73 -8.40 -7.35
N ARG A 264 -18.52 -9.72 -7.36
CA ARG A 264 -17.34 -10.34 -7.99
C ARG A 264 -17.42 -10.23 -9.51
N GLY A 265 -16.29 -9.94 -10.15
CA GLY A 265 -16.15 -9.87 -11.61
C GLY A 265 -14.75 -10.31 -12.06
N SER A 266 -14.49 -10.11 -13.35
CA SER A 266 -13.18 -10.27 -13.98
C SER A 266 -12.83 -8.99 -14.74
N LEU A 267 -11.58 -8.85 -15.19
CA LEU A 267 -11.24 -7.84 -16.20
C LEU A 267 -12.09 -8.06 -17.45
N THR A 268 -12.57 -6.95 -18.03
CA THR A 268 -13.12 -6.93 -19.38
C THR A 268 -12.02 -7.15 -20.42
N GLU A 269 -12.41 -7.50 -21.65
CA GLU A 269 -11.45 -7.66 -22.75
C GLU A 269 -10.67 -6.35 -23.02
N ASN A 270 -11.33 -5.20 -22.97
CA ASN A 270 -10.70 -3.89 -23.14
C ASN A 270 -9.68 -3.58 -22.03
N GLU A 271 -10.02 -3.83 -20.75
CA GLU A 271 -9.06 -3.66 -19.64
C GLU A 271 -7.86 -4.60 -19.80
N ARG A 272 -8.09 -5.86 -20.22
CA ARG A 272 -7.01 -6.84 -20.43
C ARG A 272 -6.07 -6.41 -21.57
N LEU A 273 -6.61 -6.03 -22.72
CA LEU A 273 -5.82 -5.58 -23.88
C LEU A 273 -5.05 -4.29 -23.57
N LEU A 274 -5.67 -3.33 -22.87
CA LEU A 274 -5.00 -2.11 -22.43
C LEU A 274 -3.91 -2.39 -21.38
N ALA A 275 -4.13 -3.36 -20.48
CA ALA A 275 -3.09 -3.80 -19.54
C ALA A 275 -1.92 -4.50 -20.25
N GLU A 276 -2.19 -5.34 -21.26
CA GLU A 276 -1.15 -5.94 -22.11
C GLU A 276 -0.31 -4.86 -22.82
N GLN A 277 -0.97 -3.84 -23.41
CA GLN A 277 -0.30 -2.70 -24.02
C GLN A 277 0.54 -1.90 -23.00
N LEU A 278 -0.05 -1.51 -21.86
CA LEU A 278 0.64 -0.74 -20.82
C LEU A 278 1.80 -1.53 -20.18
N MET A 279 1.70 -2.86 -20.08
CA MET A 279 2.80 -3.70 -19.63
C MET A 279 3.96 -3.65 -20.62
N LEU A 280 3.70 -3.81 -21.92
CA LEU A 280 4.75 -3.80 -22.96
C LEU A 280 5.38 -2.41 -23.15
N GLU A 281 4.56 -1.37 -23.33
CA GLU A 281 5.04 -0.04 -23.72
C GLU A 281 5.62 0.74 -22.53
N LYS A 282 5.17 0.45 -21.30
CA LYS A 282 5.41 1.28 -20.12
C LYS A 282 5.95 0.53 -18.91
N TYR A 283 5.18 -0.35 -18.27
CA TYR A 283 5.60 -0.89 -16.97
C TYR A 283 6.71 -1.94 -17.05
N GLY A 284 6.77 -2.73 -18.12
CA GLY A 284 7.91 -3.59 -18.46
C GLY A 284 9.05 -2.84 -19.17
N ASN A 285 8.82 -1.59 -19.61
CA ASN A 285 9.81 -0.80 -20.32
C ASN A 285 10.85 -0.20 -19.35
N PRO A 286 12.16 -0.49 -19.51
CA PRO A 286 13.20 0.07 -18.64
C PRO A 286 13.27 1.59 -18.65
N ALA A 287 12.84 2.27 -19.71
CA ALA A 287 12.85 3.73 -19.80
C ALA A 287 11.91 4.37 -18.75
N TRP A 288 10.65 3.92 -18.68
CA TRP A 288 9.68 4.37 -17.66
C TRP A 288 10.17 4.13 -16.23
N ASN A 289 10.75 2.95 -15.98
CA ASN A 289 11.21 2.60 -14.65
C ASN A 289 12.44 3.43 -14.23
N LYS A 290 13.35 3.74 -15.16
CA LYS A 290 14.54 4.57 -14.91
C LYS A 290 14.24 6.06 -14.83
N GLU A 291 13.42 6.59 -15.74
CA GLU A 291 13.14 8.02 -15.82
C GLU A 291 12.26 8.50 -14.67
N ARG A 292 12.69 9.58 -14.02
CA ARG A 292 11.89 10.25 -12.99
C ARG A 292 10.74 11.00 -13.65
N GLY A 293 9.53 10.82 -13.12
CA GLY A 293 8.37 11.61 -13.52
C GLY A 293 8.63 13.12 -13.43
N LYS A 294 8.26 13.86 -14.48
CA LYS A 294 8.33 15.33 -14.50
C LYS A 294 7.03 15.89 -13.92
N ARG A 295 7.11 17.02 -13.20
CA ARG A 295 5.93 17.83 -12.89
C ARG A 295 5.54 18.58 -14.16
N SER A 296 4.29 18.41 -14.59
CA SER A 296 3.61 19.26 -15.57
C SER A 296 3.22 20.59 -14.93
#